data_AF-E0WU97-F1
#
_entry.id   AF-E0WU97-F1
#
_cell.length_a   1.000
_cell.length_b   1.000
_cell.length_c   1.000
_cell.angle_alpha   90.00
_cell.angle_beta   90.00
_cell.angle_gamma   90.00
#
_symmetry.space_group_name_H-M   'P 1'
#
loop_
_entity.id
_entity.type
_entity.pdbx_description
1 polymer ?
#
loop_
_entity_poly.entity_id
_entity_poly.type
_entity_poly.pdbx_seq_one_letter_code
_entity_poly.pdbx_strand_id
1 'polypeptide(L)'
;MDKPMTTITKLLKEINLDSLNQVAELPFEQYLILAESHNMAWEDTQSLYNQAMDYQKKSRSALTHANQQIPKILKLNKSPASVSQYDKNFTKINHNYVVEGSVASLYSPAAYLAELYRAARKLHKSNSVYSLDKRRPDLKSLTINQENMDKEVSTLSLVKKILWSKIEDKIKVIEDVAPEIALYQYLSTYKSTEAPYHHAYQSICQVLQERNINFHQLLNEPILTDRINKMPLFTISPGLYSILRQEVSDDIDKAMLLYKETGWSTDVIKSMVNGKEIDNSKFNPAMLEKILRVKHYQARYTISPDQALILANQFICYPNTNKEQFNKLFNNPPLNGVNFTTDSSFIINFNFNNEKNKFEDSTNTDVLKRAFRVNNSELMLMAMLASPSEDIKMIRNNSENISKLYRIRLLADVHHLTINELVMLLTILAPQSHPFIPTDSAALANLIDRVYSTTSWLDQQDWSVYELYCMTNKKYDTVRTPEIENLLNTLIAGLQNTQASE
;
A
#
# COMPACT_ATOMS: atom_id res chain seq x y z
N MET A 1 -62.40 -23.18 -29.46
CA MET A 1 -63.24 -24.21 -28.80
C MET A 1 -62.33 -25.06 -27.93
N ASP A 2 -62.69 -25.30 -26.67
CA ASP A 2 -61.94 -26.23 -25.81
C ASP A 2 -62.02 -27.64 -26.40
N LYS A 3 -60.87 -28.28 -26.59
CA LYS A 3 -60.77 -29.64 -27.10
C LYS A 3 -61.06 -30.62 -25.97
N PRO A 4 -61.76 -31.74 -26.23
CA PRO A 4 -62.04 -32.73 -25.19
C PRO A 4 -60.74 -33.38 -24.67
N MET A 5 -60.74 -33.78 -23.39
CA MET A 5 -59.56 -34.33 -22.70
C MET A 5 -58.93 -35.55 -23.42
N THR A 6 -59.73 -36.34 -24.12
CA THR A 6 -59.27 -37.46 -24.96
C THR A 6 -58.38 -37.00 -26.12
N THR A 7 -58.70 -35.87 -26.75
CA THR A 7 -57.90 -35.27 -27.82
C THR A 7 -56.61 -34.66 -27.26
N ILE A 8 -56.67 -34.05 -26.08
CA ILE A 8 -55.48 -33.49 -25.39
C ILE A 8 -54.47 -34.60 -25.07
N THR A 9 -54.92 -35.73 -24.50
CA THR A 9 -54.03 -36.86 -24.18
C THR A 9 -53.40 -37.50 -25.42
N LYS A 10 -54.05 -37.42 -26.58
CA LYS A 10 -53.50 -37.89 -27.85
C LYS A 10 -52.42 -36.94 -28.37
N LEU A 11 -52.71 -35.64 -28.38
CA LEU A 11 -51.77 -34.59 -28.80
C LEU A 11 -50.53 -34.55 -27.89
N LEU A 12 -50.70 -34.71 -26.58
CA LEU A 12 -49.58 -34.80 -25.62
C LEU A 12 -48.67 -36.01 -25.89
N LYS A 13 -49.25 -37.17 -26.24
CA LYS A 13 -48.49 -38.36 -26.62
C LYS A 13 -47.76 -38.20 -27.96
N GLU A 14 -48.32 -37.47 -28.91
CA GLU A 14 -47.69 -37.20 -30.22
C GLU A 14 -46.41 -36.35 -30.09
N ILE A 15 -46.34 -35.49 -29.06
CA ILE A 15 -45.16 -34.65 -28.74
C ILE A 15 -44.30 -35.17 -27.59
N ASN A 16 -44.52 -36.41 -27.13
CA ASN A 16 -43.79 -37.02 -26.00
C ASN A 16 -43.80 -36.16 -24.71
N LEU A 17 -44.91 -35.47 -24.43
CA LEU A 17 -45.10 -34.77 -23.15
C LEU A 17 -46.15 -35.49 -22.31
N ASP A 18 -45.88 -35.65 -21.02
CA ASP A 18 -46.74 -36.42 -20.11
C ASP A 18 -47.86 -35.57 -19.49
N SER A 19 -47.72 -34.24 -19.53
CA SER A 19 -48.68 -33.35 -18.87
C SER A 19 -48.83 -31.99 -19.55
N LEU A 20 -50.00 -31.38 -19.37
CA LEU A 20 -50.28 -29.99 -19.76
C LEU A 20 -49.33 -28.98 -19.08
N ASN A 21 -48.77 -29.30 -17.90
CA ASN A 21 -47.84 -28.41 -17.20
C ASN A 21 -46.51 -28.27 -17.95
N GLN A 22 -45.99 -29.35 -18.54
CA GLN A 22 -44.75 -29.30 -19.33
C GLN A 22 -44.89 -28.40 -20.58
N VAL A 23 -46.09 -28.36 -21.17
CA VAL A 23 -46.41 -27.44 -22.28
C VAL A 23 -46.40 -25.98 -21.80
N ALA A 24 -46.98 -25.70 -20.63
CA ALA A 24 -47.04 -24.35 -20.06
C ALA A 24 -45.69 -23.82 -19.53
N GLU A 25 -44.72 -24.69 -19.25
CA GLU A 25 -43.37 -24.32 -18.82
C GLU A 25 -42.47 -23.79 -19.96
N LEU A 26 -42.86 -24.04 -21.21
CA LEU A 26 -42.12 -23.60 -22.39
C LEU A 26 -42.64 -22.26 -22.91
N PRO A 27 -41.75 -21.33 -23.31
CA PRO A 27 -42.14 -20.18 -24.13
C PRO A 27 -42.79 -20.66 -25.43
N PHE A 28 -43.80 -19.94 -25.89
CA PHE A 28 -44.56 -20.34 -27.08
C PHE A 28 -43.68 -20.64 -28.30
N GLU A 29 -42.63 -19.86 -28.53
CA GLU A 29 -41.67 -20.08 -29.63
C GLU A 29 -40.94 -21.42 -29.53
N GLN A 30 -40.51 -21.81 -28.32
CA GLN A 30 -39.81 -23.09 -28.12
C GLN A 30 -40.77 -24.27 -28.27
N TYR A 31 -42.00 -24.10 -27.79
CA TYR A 31 -43.06 -25.07 -27.97
C TYR A 31 -43.45 -25.23 -29.44
N LEU A 32 -43.48 -24.13 -30.20
CA LEU A 32 -43.75 -24.12 -31.62
C LEU A 32 -42.71 -24.93 -32.40
N ILE A 33 -41.42 -24.70 -32.13
CA ILE A 33 -40.33 -25.46 -32.76
C ILE A 33 -40.46 -26.97 -32.47
N LEU A 34 -40.84 -27.33 -31.23
CA LEU A 34 -41.08 -28.73 -30.87
C LEU A 34 -42.30 -29.31 -31.60
N ALA A 35 -43.41 -28.57 -31.67
CA ALA A 35 -44.61 -28.99 -32.37
C ALA A 35 -44.37 -29.16 -33.88
N GLU A 36 -43.57 -28.27 -34.49
CA GLU A 36 -43.11 -28.38 -35.88
C GLU A 36 -42.25 -29.63 -36.10
N SER A 37 -41.34 -29.95 -35.17
CA SER A 37 -40.51 -31.16 -35.27
C SER A 37 -41.32 -32.48 -35.23
N HIS A 38 -42.54 -32.43 -34.71
CA HIS A 38 -43.48 -33.54 -34.64
C HIS A 38 -44.65 -33.44 -35.64
N ASN A 39 -44.58 -32.54 -36.63
CA ASN A 39 -45.61 -32.31 -37.66
C ASN A 39 -47.03 -32.00 -37.12
N MET A 40 -47.14 -31.30 -35.99
CA MET A 40 -48.44 -30.86 -35.48
C MET A 40 -49.01 -29.69 -36.31
N ALA A 41 -50.32 -29.72 -36.56
CA ALA A 41 -51.03 -28.62 -37.18
C ALA A 41 -51.03 -27.37 -36.27
N TRP A 42 -50.87 -26.18 -36.85
CA TRP A 42 -50.83 -24.90 -36.11
C TRP A 42 -52.03 -24.69 -35.18
N GLU A 43 -53.24 -25.01 -35.65
CA GLU A 43 -54.48 -24.90 -34.86
C GLU A 43 -54.45 -25.78 -33.61
N ASP A 44 -53.84 -26.96 -33.72
CA ASP A 44 -53.72 -27.94 -32.65
C ASP A 44 -52.66 -27.47 -31.63
N THR A 45 -51.55 -26.95 -32.11
CA THR A 45 -50.47 -26.33 -31.31
C THR A 45 -51.01 -25.15 -30.49
N GLN A 46 -51.71 -24.20 -31.14
CA GLN A 46 -52.26 -23.03 -30.46
C GLN A 46 -53.36 -23.40 -29.45
N SER A 47 -54.25 -24.32 -29.82
CA SER A 47 -55.32 -24.79 -28.93
C SER A 47 -54.77 -25.50 -27.69
N LEU A 48 -53.73 -26.33 -27.85
CA LEU A 48 -53.12 -27.08 -26.76
C LEU A 48 -52.37 -26.13 -25.81
N TYR A 49 -51.64 -25.15 -26.34
CA TYR A 49 -50.94 -24.14 -25.54
C TYR A 49 -51.91 -23.29 -24.71
N ASN A 50 -53.00 -22.79 -25.32
CA ASN A 50 -54.00 -22.00 -24.60
C ASN A 50 -54.66 -22.78 -23.46
N GLN A 51 -55.00 -24.05 -23.70
CA GLN A 51 -55.57 -24.92 -22.67
C GLN A 51 -54.57 -25.25 -21.56
N ALA A 52 -53.29 -25.41 -21.88
CA ALA A 52 -52.23 -25.57 -20.89
C ALA A 52 -52.11 -24.33 -19.98
N MET A 53 -52.15 -23.13 -20.56
CA MET A 53 -52.13 -21.87 -19.80
C MET A 53 -53.36 -21.71 -18.90
N ASP A 54 -54.55 -22.05 -19.40
CA ASP A 54 -55.78 -21.96 -18.62
C ASP A 54 -55.84 -23.03 -17.52
N TYR A 55 -55.30 -24.22 -17.76
CA TYR A 55 -55.13 -25.25 -16.74
C TYR A 55 -54.19 -24.79 -15.62
N GLN A 56 -53.09 -24.12 -15.96
CA GLN A 56 -52.15 -23.56 -14.99
C GLN A 56 -52.79 -22.44 -14.16
N LYS A 57 -53.57 -21.54 -14.79
CA LYS A 57 -54.33 -20.49 -14.07
C LYS A 57 -55.32 -21.08 -13.08
N LYS A 58 -56.10 -22.10 -13.49
CA LYS A 58 -57.07 -22.79 -12.62
C LYS A 58 -56.36 -23.47 -11.44
N SER A 59 -55.22 -24.10 -11.68
CA SER A 59 -54.40 -24.74 -10.63
C SER A 59 -53.86 -23.73 -9.61
N ARG A 60 -53.42 -22.54 -10.05
CA ARG A 60 -52.99 -21.46 -9.13
C ARG A 60 -54.15 -20.93 -8.28
N SER A 61 -55.35 -20.83 -8.84
CA SER A 61 -56.54 -20.41 -8.11
C SER A 61 -56.92 -21.38 -6.98
N ALA A 62 -56.79 -22.69 -7.22
CA ALA A 62 -57.06 -23.71 -6.21
C ALA A 62 -56.20 -23.54 -4.95
N LEU A 63 -54.93 -23.15 -5.10
CA LEU A 63 -54.05 -22.82 -3.97
C LEU A 63 -54.58 -21.64 -3.15
N THR A 64 -55.00 -20.55 -3.79
CA THR A 64 -55.55 -19.37 -3.09
C THR A 64 -56.77 -19.73 -2.23
N HIS A 65 -57.61 -20.65 -2.70
CA HIS A 65 -58.78 -21.12 -1.97
C HIS A 65 -58.46 -22.09 -0.83
N ALA A 66 -57.28 -22.72 -0.83
CA ALA A 66 -56.81 -23.63 0.21
C ALA A 66 -56.13 -22.91 1.39
N ASN A 67 -56.12 -21.57 1.44
CA ASN A 67 -55.44 -20.80 2.48
C ASN A 67 -56.07 -20.97 3.87
N GLN A 68 -55.28 -21.42 4.84
CA GLN A 68 -55.68 -21.69 6.23
C GLN A 68 -56.23 -20.48 6.99
N GLN A 69 -55.99 -19.25 6.52
CA GLN A 69 -56.54 -18.03 7.12
C GLN A 69 -58.00 -17.76 6.70
N ILE A 70 -58.44 -18.27 5.53
CA ILE A 70 -59.76 -18.01 4.97
C ILE A 70 -60.90 -18.65 5.80
N PRO A 71 -60.81 -19.92 6.25
CA PRO A 71 -61.87 -20.56 7.06
C PRO A 71 -62.10 -19.88 8.42
N LYS A 72 -61.11 -19.14 8.94
CA LYS A 72 -61.21 -18.43 10.22
C LYS A 72 -62.09 -17.17 10.13
N ILE A 73 -62.49 -16.75 8.92
CA ILE A 73 -63.30 -15.56 8.71
C ILE A 73 -64.77 -15.96 8.56
N LEU A 74 -65.53 -15.85 9.65
CA LEU A 74 -66.96 -16.21 9.78
C LEU A 74 -67.92 -15.57 8.76
N LYS A 75 -67.48 -14.60 7.94
CA LYS A 75 -68.32 -13.83 7.00
C LYS A 75 -68.04 -14.11 5.52
N LEU A 76 -67.07 -14.95 5.18
CA LEU A 76 -66.72 -15.26 3.79
C LEU A 76 -67.40 -16.55 3.33
N ASN A 77 -68.56 -16.42 2.68
CA ASN A 77 -69.27 -17.54 2.07
C ASN A 77 -68.56 -17.94 0.76
N LYS A 78 -67.53 -18.78 0.85
CA LYS A 78 -66.90 -19.42 -0.31
C LYS A 78 -66.90 -20.93 -0.13
N SER A 79 -67.54 -21.63 -1.07
CA SER A 79 -67.54 -23.09 -1.10
C SER A 79 -66.12 -23.58 -1.42
N PRO A 80 -65.56 -24.58 -0.70
CA PRO A 80 -64.23 -25.14 -0.96
C PRO A 80 -64.28 -26.06 -2.19
N ALA A 81 -64.63 -25.49 -3.35
CA ALA A 81 -64.65 -26.25 -4.59
C ALA A 81 -63.22 -26.37 -5.12
N SER A 82 -62.77 -27.61 -5.35
CA SER A 82 -61.53 -28.05 -6.02
C SER A 82 -60.27 -28.38 -5.20
N VAL A 83 -60.31 -28.43 -3.87
CA VAL A 83 -59.16 -28.88 -3.05
C VAL A 83 -58.85 -30.38 -3.28
N SER A 84 -59.88 -31.23 -3.39
CA SER A 84 -59.73 -32.70 -3.42
C SER A 84 -58.96 -33.29 -4.61
N GLN A 85 -58.82 -32.59 -5.73
CA GLN A 85 -58.21 -33.15 -6.95
C GLN A 85 -56.77 -32.67 -7.14
N TYR A 86 -56.44 -31.50 -6.60
CA TYR A 86 -55.08 -30.97 -6.54
C TYR A 86 -54.21 -31.80 -5.57
N ASP A 87 -54.75 -32.11 -4.39
CA ASP A 87 -54.05 -32.86 -3.33
C ASP A 87 -53.72 -34.31 -3.73
N LYS A 88 -54.57 -34.92 -4.58
CA LYS A 88 -54.35 -36.29 -5.09
C LYS A 88 -53.18 -36.39 -6.07
N ASN A 89 -52.84 -35.31 -6.78
CA ASN A 89 -51.77 -35.29 -7.78
C ASN A 89 -50.41 -34.92 -7.17
N PHE A 90 -50.39 -34.29 -5.99
CA PHE A 90 -49.18 -33.90 -5.27
C PHE A 90 -49.10 -34.62 -3.91
N THR A 91 -48.99 -35.94 -3.91
CA THR A 91 -48.97 -36.82 -2.71
C THR A 91 -47.79 -36.60 -1.75
N LYS A 92 -46.98 -35.56 -1.93
CA LYS A 92 -45.82 -35.22 -1.06
C LYS A 92 -45.77 -33.76 -0.59
N ILE A 93 -46.63 -32.87 -1.08
CA ILE A 93 -46.68 -31.50 -0.56
C ILE A 93 -47.72 -31.50 0.57
N ASN A 94 -47.29 -31.79 1.80
CA ASN A 94 -48.07 -31.42 2.97
C ASN A 94 -48.42 -29.94 2.80
N HIS A 95 -49.71 -29.59 2.79
CA HIS A 95 -50.25 -28.25 2.56
C HIS A 95 -49.95 -27.29 3.72
N ASN A 96 -48.72 -27.31 4.21
CA ASN A 96 -48.22 -26.45 5.24
C ASN A 96 -47.91 -25.12 4.56
N TYR A 97 -48.86 -24.20 4.68
CA TYR A 97 -48.60 -22.79 4.49
C TYR A 97 -47.41 -22.41 5.39
N VAL A 98 -46.46 -21.68 4.80
CA VAL A 98 -45.25 -21.24 5.50
C VAL A 98 -45.39 -19.76 5.87
N VAL A 99 -44.71 -19.36 6.94
CA VAL A 99 -44.70 -17.97 7.40
C VAL A 99 -43.96 -17.08 6.39
N GLU A 100 -44.33 -15.81 6.33
CA GLU A 100 -43.60 -14.79 5.58
C GLU A 100 -42.13 -14.74 6.01
N GLY A 101 -41.22 -14.63 5.05
CA GLY A 101 -39.77 -14.71 5.31
C GLY A 101 -39.21 -16.14 5.43
N SER A 102 -40.01 -17.19 5.28
CA SER A 102 -39.48 -18.55 5.15
C SER A 102 -38.87 -18.78 3.76
N VAL A 103 -37.71 -19.44 3.71
CA VAL A 103 -37.04 -19.87 2.47
C VAL A 103 -37.94 -20.76 1.60
N ALA A 104 -38.82 -21.53 2.23
CA ALA A 104 -39.75 -22.44 1.56
C ALA A 104 -40.96 -21.72 0.94
N SER A 105 -41.12 -20.41 1.16
CA SER A 105 -42.20 -19.65 0.55
C SER A 105 -42.00 -19.54 -0.97
N LEU A 106 -43.09 -19.67 -1.73
CA LEU A 106 -43.09 -19.42 -3.18
C LEU A 106 -42.72 -17.98 -3.54
N TYR A 107 -42.86 -17.06 -2.59
CA TYR A 107 -42.52 -15.65 -2.74
C TYR A 107 -41.17 -15.30 -2.10
N SER A 108 -40.40 -16.29 -1.64
CA SER A 108 -39.10 -16.04 -1.03
C SER A 108 -38.07 -15.57 -2.08
N PRO A 109 -37.03 -14.83 -1.67
CA PRO A 109 -35.88 -14.55 -2.53
C PRO A 109 -35.23 -15.82 -3.09
N ALA A 110 -35.27 -16.94 -2.35
CA ALA A 110 -34.76 -18.22 -2.82
C ALA A 110 -35.60 -18.83 -3.95
N ALA A 111 -36.94 -18.73 -3.89
CA ALA A 111 -37.82 -19.12 -4.98
C ALA A 111 -37.57 -18.26 -6.23
N TYR A 112 -37.41 -16.94 -6.04
CA TYR A 112 -37.02 -16.03 -7.11
C TYR A 112 -35.67 -16.41 -7.73
N LEU A 113 -34.66 -16.70 -6.91
CA LEU A 113 -33.33 -17.13 -7.38
C LEU A 113 -33.40 -18.46 -8.16
N ALA A 114 -34.21 -19.42 -7.70
CA ALA A 114 -34.38 -20.70 -8.39
C ALA A 114 -35.00 -20.54 -9.78
N GLU A 115 -36.05 -19.72 -9.90
CA GLU A 115 -36.66 -19.38 -11.18
C GLU A 115 -35.71 -18.59 -12.08
N LEU A 116 -35.00 -17.59 -11.52
CA LEU A 116 -34.01 -16.81 -12.24
C LEU A 116 -32.89 -17.71 -12.79
N TYR A 117 -32.37 -18.64 -11.99
CA TYR A 117 -31.35 -19.59 -12.43
C TYR A 117 -31.87 -20.53 -13.52
N ARG A 118 -33.10 -21.05 -13.40
CA ARG A 118 -33.76 -21.90 -14.41
C ARG A 118 -33.91 -21.20 -15.76
N ALA A 119 -34.28 -19.93 -15.76
CA ALA A 119 -34.40 -19.13 -16.98
C ALA A 119 -33.01 -18.76 -17.53
N ALA A 120 -32.13 -18.21 -16.68
CA ALA A 120 -30.84 -17.65 -17.10
C ALA A 120 -29.85 -18.72 -17.62
N ARG A 121 -29.89 -19.95 -17.09
CA ARG A 121 -29.00 -21.03 -17.57
C ARG A 121 -29.23 -21.42 -19.04
N LYS A 122 -30.41 -21.11 -19.59
CA LYS A 122 -30.78 -21.43 -20.98
C LYS A 122 -30.29 -20.38 -21.99
N LEU A 123 -29.81 -19.22 -21.54
CA LEU A 123 -29.42 -18.09 -22.41
C LEU A 123 -28.18 -18.39 -23.27
N HIS A 124 -27.27 -19.22 -22.79
CA HIS A 124 -26.05 -19.59 -23.50
C HIS A 124 -25.93 -21.11 -23.61
N LYS A 125 -25.39 -21.58 -24.74
CA LYS A 125 -25.09 -23.00 -24.96
C LYS A 125 -24.08 -23.49 -23.90
N SER A 126 -24.18 -24.75 -23.49
CA SER A 126 -23.33 -25.36 -22.47
C SER A 126 -21.83 -25.29 -22.81
N ASN A 127 -21.46 -25.28 -24.09
CA ASN A 127 -20.08 -25.17 -24.54
C ASN A 127 -19.52 -23.73 -24.52
N SER A 128 -20.36 -22.70 -24.47
CA SER A 128 -19.93 -21.29 -24.47
C SER A 128 -19.21 -20.89 -23.18
N VAL A 129 -18.20 -20.03 -23.28
CA VAL A 129 -17.49 -19.45 -22.12
C VAL A 129 -18.45 -18.66 -21.22
N TYR A 130 -19.50 -18.07 -21.80
CA TYR A 130 -20.51 -17.30 -21.07
C TYR A 130 -21.59 -18.16 -20.39
N SER A 131 -21.54 -19.48 -20.56
CA SER A 131 -22.45 -20.40 -19.86
C SER A 131 -22.35 -20.22 -18.35
N LEU A 132 -23.51 -20.06 -17.70
CA LEU A 132 -23.59 -19.77 -16.26
C LEU A 132 -22.87 -20.83 -15.43
N ASP A 133 -23.07 -22.10 -15.77
CA ASP A 133 -22.50 -23.25 -15.07
C ASP A 133 -20.97 -23.36 -15.25
N LYS A 134 -20.42 -22.81 -16.36
CA LYS A 134 -18.97 -22.77 -16.58
C LYS A 134 -18.31 -21.64 -15.79
N ARG A 135 -18.87 -20.43 -15.88
CA ARG A 135 -18.31 -19.25 -15.20
C ARG A 135 -18.48 -19.31 -13.68
N ARG A 136 -19.62 -19.82 -13.20
CA ARG A 136 -20.02 -19.86 -11.79
C ARG A 136 -20.60 -21.24 -11.42
N PRO A 137 -19.75 -22.29 -11.35
CA PRO A 137 -20.19 -23.64 -10.98
C PRO A 137 -20.72 -23.72 -9.55
N ASP A 138 -20.33 -22.78 -8.69
CA ASP A 138 -20.76 -22.63 -7.30
C ASP A 138 -22.26 -22.32 -7.16
N LEU A 139 -22.89 -21.68 -8.15
CA LEU A 139 -24.33 -21.40 -8.12
C LEU A 139 -25.17 -22.69 -8.24
N LYS A 140 -24.66 -23.70 -8.95
CA LYS A 140 -25.35 -24.98 -9.12
C LYS A 140 -25.32 -25.83 -7.85
N SER A 141 -24.24 -25.73 -7.08
CA SER A 141 -24.06 -26.46 -5.81
C SER A 141 -24.55 -25.66 -4.59
N LEU A 142 -25.04 -24.44 -4.78
CA LEU A 142 -25.58 -23.61 -3.70
C LEU A 142 -26.79 -24.30 -3.06
N THR A 143 -26.68 -24.60 -1.76
CA THR A 143 -27.76 -25.20 -1.01
C THR A 143 -28.78 -24.14 -0.61
N ILE A 144 -30.04 -24.35 -0.96
CA ILE A 144 -31.14 -23.44 -0.60
C ILE A 144 -31.60 -23.77 0.82
N ASN A 145 -31.20 -22.96 1.80
CA ASN A 145 -31.60 -23.09 3.20
C ASN A 145 -31.84 -21.71 3.82
N GLN A 146 -32.42 -21.68 5.03
CA GLN A 146 -32.76 -20.44 5.72
C GLN A 146 -31.50 -19.65 6.13
N GLU A 147 -30.43 -20.32 6.57
CA GLU A 147 -29.17 -19.65 6.94
C GLU A 147 -28.57 -18.86 5.78
N ASN A 148 -28.50 -19.43 4.58
CA ASN A 148 -27.97 -18.75 3.40
C ASN A 148 -28.85 -17.58 2.93
N MET A 149 -30.13 -17.56 3.31
CA MET A 149 -31.03 -16.46 2.98
C MET A 149 -30.91 -15.30 3.99
N ASP A 150 -30.75 -15.62 5.27
CA ASP A 150 -30.84 -14.63 6.35
C ASP A 150 -29.49 -14.11 6.84
N LYS A 151 -28.42 -14.91 6.72
CA LYS A 151 -27.11 -14.57 7.27
C LYS A 151 -26.45 -13.46 6.47
N GLU A 152 -26.25 -12.32 7.11
CA GLU A 152 -25.46 -11.23 6.54
C GLU A 152 -23.98 -11.63 6.47
N VAL A 153 -23.41 -11.51 5.27
CA VAL A 153 -22.00 -11.80 5.00
C VAL A 153 -21.41 -10.68 4.15
N SER A 154 -20.11 -10.45 4.30
CA SER A 154 -19.41 -9.49 3.45
C SER A 154 -19.32 -9.99 2.01
N THR A 155 -19.75 -9.15 1.06
CA THR A 155 -19.61 -9.40 -0.37
C THR A 155 -18.15 -9.67 -0.75
N LEU A 156 -17.19 -8.99 -0.11
CA LEU A 156 -15.76 -9.19 -0.39
C LEU A 156 -15.29 -10.58 0.02
N SER A 157 -15.79 -11.11 1.15
CA SER A 157 -15.49 -12.48 1.59
C SER A 157 -16.02 -13.52 0.60
N LEU A 158 -17.20 -13.28 0.00
CA LEU A 158 -17.74 -14.14 -1.05
C LEU A 158 -16.89 -14.09 -2.32
N VAL A 159 -16.48 -12.90 -2.76
CA VAL A 159 -15.58 -12.73 -3.91
C VAL A 159 -14.26 -13.47 -3.68
N LYS A 160 -13.65 -13.31 -2.49
CA LYS A 160 -12.43 -14.02 -2.10
C LYS A 160 -12.61 -15.54 -2.21
N LYS A 161 -13.73 -16.08 -1.70
CA LYS A 161 -14.05 -17.52 -1.76
C LYS A 161 -14.20 -18.02 -3.21
N ILE A 162 -14.85 -17.24 -4.07
CA ILE A 162 -15.04 -17.59 -5.48
C ILE A 162 -13.68 -17.60 -6.20
N LEU A 163 -12.87 -16.56 -6.03
CA LEU A 163 -11.53 -16.48 -6.60
C LEU A 163 -10.65 -17.64 -6.11
N TRP A 164 -10.70 -17.95 -4.82
CA TRP A 164 -9.97 -19.05 -4.22
C TRP A 164 -10.26 -20.39 -4.90
N SER A 165 -11.54 -20.75 -5.04
CA SER A 165 -11.93 -22.01 -5.68
C SER A 165 -11.39 -22.19 -7.11
N LYS A 166 -11.17 -21.08 -7.84
CA LYS A 166 -10.61 -21.10 -9.19
C LYS A 166 -9.09 -21.22 -9.23
N ILE A 167 -8.40 -20.76 -8.18
CA ILE A 167 -6.94 -20.84 -8.07
C ILE A 167 -6.54 -22.17 -7.42
N GLU A 168 -7.35 -22.71 -6.51
CA GLU A 168 -7.14 -24.00 -5.84
C GLU A 168 -6.88 -25.13 -6.85
N ASP A 169 -7.63 -25.18 -7.96
CA ASP A 169 -7.41 -26.14 -9.04
C ASP A 169 -6.02 -26.03 -9.70
N LYS A 170 -5.38 -24.86 -9.65
CA LYS A 170 -4.02 -24.63 -10.15
C LYS A 170 -2.92 -24.90 -9.09
N ILE A 171 -3.28 -24.90 -7.81
CA ILE A 171 -2.33 -25.00 -6.67
C ILE A 171 -2.07 -26.44 -6.21
N LYS A 172 -2.85 -27.44 -6.67
CA LYS A 172 -2.75 -28.89 -6.32
C LYS A 172 -1.37 -29.55 -6.51
N VAL A 173 -0.33 -28.80 -6.85
CA VAL A 173 1.07 -29.19 -7.05
C VAL A 173 1.91 -29.04 -5.75
N ILE A 174 1.43 -28.34 -4.72
CA ILE A 174 2.16 -28.16 -3.45
C ILE A 174 1.62 -29.17 -2.42
N GLU A 175 2.24 -30.35 -2.35
CA GLU A 175 1.90 -31.40 -1.36
C GLU A 175 2.33 -30.99 0.08
N ASP A 176 1.65 -31.54 1.09
CA ASP A 176 1.93 -31.45 2.54
C ASP A 176 1.69 -30.13 3.30
N VAL A 177 1.02 -29.13 2.73
CA VAL A 177 0.69 -27.87 3.44
C VAL A 177 -0.81 -27.60 3.43
N ALA A 178 -1.33 -26.99 4.51
CA ALA A 178 -2.74 -26.57 4.58
C ALA A 178 -3.10 -25.69 3.36
N PRO A 179 -4.29 -25.87 2.73
CA PRO A 179 -4.61 -25.22 1.45
C PRO A 179 -4.46 -23.70 1.47
N GLU A 180 -4.90 -23.04 2.55
CA GLU A 180 -4.79 -21.58 2.69
C GLU A 180 -3.34 -21.09 2.76
N ILE A 181 -2.45 -21.84 3.41
CA ILE A 181 -1.04 -21.47 3.49
C ILE A 181 -0.38 -21.65 2.13
N ALA A 182 -0.71 -22.74 1.41
CA ALA A 182 -0.25 -22.97 0.05
C ALA A 182 -0.68 -21.83 -0.91
N LEU A 183 -1.88 -21.25 -0.74
CA LEU A 183 -2.29 -20.04 -1.47
C LEU A 183 -1.31 -18.90 -1.26
N TYR A 184 -1.09 -18.54 0.00
CA TYR A 184 -0.34 -17.33 0.31
C TYR A 184 1.12 -17.51 -0.05
N GLN A 185 1.65 -18.73 0.02
CA GLN A 185 2.97 -19.08 -0.52
C GLN A 185 3.01 -18.90 -2.04
N TYR A 186 2.00 -19.43 -2.76
CA TYR A 186 1.90 -19.25 -4.21
C TYR A 186 1.83 -17.76 -4.58
N LEU A 187 0.96 -16.98 -3.93
CA LEU A 187 0.83 -15.53 -4.18
C LEU A 187 2.09 -14.74 -3.83
N SER A 188 2.86 -15.18 -2.83
CA SER A 188 4.12 -14.52 -2.45
C SER A 188 5.24 -14.67 -3.48
N THR A 189 5.14 -15.69 -4.34
CA THR A 189 6.12 -16.00 -5.40
C THR A 189 5.61 -15.71 -6.80
N TYR A 190 4.29 -15.56 -6.96
CA TYR A 190 3.65 -15.29 -8.23
C TYR A 190 4.07 -13.94 -8.79
N LYS A 191 4.73 -13.97 -9.96
CA LYS A 191 5.12 -12.77 -10.70
C LYS A 191 3.94 -12.31 -11.55
N SER A 192 3.30 -11.22 -11.13
CA SER A 192 2.29 -10.50 -11.90
C SER A 192 2.85 -9.13 -12.34
N THR A 193 2.03 -8.33 -13.03
CA THR A 193 2.30 -6.90 -13.25
C THR A 193 2.26 -6.08 -11.95
N GLU A 194 1.72 -6.67 -10.88
CA GLU A 194 1.72 -6.15 -9.51
C GLU A 194 2.76 -6.88 -8.66
N ALA A 195 3.18 -6.23 -7.57
CA ALA A 195 4.14 -6.81 -6.65
C ALA A 195 3.59 -8.08 -6.00
N PRO A 196 4.45 -9.08 -5.69
CA PRO A 196 3.98 -10.31 -5.08
C PRO A 196 3.30 -10.04 -3.75
N TYR A 197 2.13 -10.64 -3.56
CA TYR A 197 1.33 -10.44 -2.36
C TYR A 197 1.80 -11.38 -1.25
N HIS A 198 2.39 -10.81 -0.20
CA HIS A 198 2.87 -11.57 0.95
C HIS A 198 1.95 -11.34 2.17
N HIS A 199 0.97 -12.22 2.38
CA HIS A 199 -0.07 -12.07 3.42
C HIS A 199 0.46 -11.82 4.83
N ALA A 200 1.45 -12.61 5.29
CA ALA A 200 1.98 -12.47 6.65
C ALA A 200 2.66 -11.12 6.89
N TYR A 201 3.49 -10.68 5.94
CA TYR A 201 4.08 -9.34 5.90
C TYR A 201 3.00 -8.25 5.98
N GLN A 202 1.96 -8.31 5.13
CA GLN A 202 0.88 -7.31 5.15
C GLN A 202 0.11 -7.31 6.47
N SER A 203 -0.12 -8.49 7.05
CA SER A 203 -0.75 -8.62 8.37
C SER A 203 0.08 -7.97 9.46
N ILE A 204 1.41 -8.15 9.43
CA ILE A 204 2.33 -7.51 10.39
C ILE A 204 2.30 -5.99 10.20
N CYS A 205 2.40 -5.50 8.96
CA CYS A 205 2.32 -4.07 8.67
C CYS A 205 1.00 -3.45 9.17
N GLN A 206 -0.12 -4.12 8.94
CA GLN A 206 -1.44 -3.65 9.40
C GLN A 206 -1.52 -3.61 10.93
N VAL A 207 -1.08 -4.66 11.62
CA VAL A 207 -1.10 -4.69 13.09
C VAL A 207 -0.20 -3.60 13.70
N LEU A 208 0.97 -3.34 13.08
CA LEU A 208 1.85 -2.25 13.51
C LEU A 208 1.18 -0.87 13.32
N GLN A 209 0.50 -0.66 12.19
CA GLN A 209 -0.27 0.56 11.92
C GLN A 209 -1.43 0.74 12.89
N GLU A 210 -2.22 -0.31 13.15
CA GLU A 210 -3.35 -0.27 14.10
C GLU A 210 -2.91 0.07 15.53
N ARG A 211 -1.71 -0.37 15.92
CA ARG A 211 -1.12 -0.04 17.23
C ARG A 211 -0.44 1.33 17.26
N ASN A 212 -0.47 2.10 16.16
CA ASN A 212 0.26 3.36 15.99
C ASN A 212 1.76 3.23 16.29
N ILE A 213 2.33 2.05 16.09
CA ILE A 213 3.76 1.82 16.32
C ILE A 213 4.49 2.17 15.03
N ASN A 214 5.19 3.30 15.03
CA ASN A 214 6.07 3.64 13.93
C ASN A 214 7.31 2.74 14.02
N PHE A 215 7.43 1.78 13.11
CA PHE A 215 8.57 0.87 13.08
C PHE A 215 9.91 1.59 12.95
N HIS A 216 9.94 2.75 12.28
CA HIS A 216 11.14 3.56 12.19
C HIS A 216 11.58 4.12 13.55
N GLN A 217 10.65 4.31 14.50
CA GLN A 217 10.98 4.61 15.90
C GLN A 217 11.54 3.37 16.62
N LEU A 218 11.01 2.18 16.37
CA LEU A 218 11.59 0.93 16.92
C LEU A 218 13.02 0.68 16.42
N LEU A 219 13.34 1.07 15.19
CA LEU A 219 14.71 1.02 14.66
C LEU A 219 15.65 2.02 15.32
N ASN A 220 15.14 3.00 16.08
CA ASN A 220 15.97 3.94 16.82
C ASN A 220 16.39 3.39 18.19
N GLU A 221 15.76 2.32 18.66
CA GLU A 221 16.13 1.64 19.91
C GLU A 221 17.38 0.79 19.70
N PRO A 222 18.55 1.14 20.28
CA PRO A 222 19.84 0.54 19.91
C PRO A 222 19.87 -0.98 20.12
N ILE A 223 19.17 -1.48 21.14
CA ILE A 223 19.05 -2.92 21.44
C ILE A 223 18.34 -3.67 20.30
N LEU A 224 17.32 -3.03 19.72
CA LEU A 224 16.55 -3.57 18.61
C LEU A 224 17.29 -3.37 17.30
N THR A 225 17.93 -2.22 17.09
CA THR A 225 18.73 -1.91 15.90
C THR A 225 19.79 -2.98 15.69
N ASP A 226 20.63 -3.32 16.69
CA ASP A 226 21.67 -4.35 16.52
C ASP A 226 21.13 -5.75 16.22
N ARG A 227 19.93 -6.08 16.72
CA ARG A 227 19.28 -7.38 16.46
C ARG A 227 18.51 -7.42 15.14
N ILE A 228 17.97 -6.28 14.71
CA ILE A 228 17.11 -6.11 13.52
C ILE A 228 17.93 -5.64 12.30
N ASN A 229 19.16 -5.14 12.49
CA ASN A 229 20.08 -4.48 11.53
C ASN A 229 20.47 -5.30 10.29
N LYS A 230 19.79 -6.42 10.01
CA LYS A 230 20.00 -7.24 8.82
C LYS A 230 18.73 -7.48 8.02
N MET A 231 17.62 -6.81 8.32
CA MET A 231 16.36 -7.08 7.62
C MET A 231 15.77 -5.91 6.81
N PRO A 232 15.71 -6.05 5.47
CA PRO A 232 14.88 -5.25 4.56
C PRO A 232 13.37 -5.31 4.82
N LEU A 233 12.94 -6.10 5.81
CA LEU A 233 11.67 -6.81 5.81
C LEU A 233 10.41 -5.97 6.01
N PHE A 234 10.50 -4.68 6.36
CA PHE A 234 9.31 -3.92 6.79
C PHE A 234 8.95 -2.72 5.92
N THR A 235 9.84 -2.33 5.02
CA THR A 235 9.61 -1.24 4.05
C THR A 235 9.29 -1.76 2.65
N ILE A 236 9.67 -3.00 2.35
CA ILE A 236 9.46 -3.66 1.07
C ILE A 236 9.00 -5.09 1.37
N SER A 237 7.99 -5.57 0.62
CA SER A 237 7.54 -6.95 0.79
C SER A 237 8.68 -7.95 0.51
N PRO A 238 8.77 -9.07 1.25
CA PRO A 238 9.82 -10.07 1.03
C PRO A 238 9.84 -10.62 -0.40
N GLY A 239 8.65 -10.73 -1.01
CA GLY A 239 8.49 -11.12 -2.41
C GLY A 239 9.14 -10.10 -3.36
N LEU A 240 8.85 -8.80 -3.20
CA LEU A 240 9.50 -7.76 -4.00
C LEU A 240 11.01 -7.71 -3.76
N TYR A 241 11.46 -7.81 -2.51
CA TYR A 241 12.89 -7.84 -2.18
C TYR A 241 13.62 -8.96 -2.93
N SER A 242 13.00 -10.15 -3.01
CA SER A 242 13.57 -11.28 -3.76
C SER A 242 13.66 -11.00 -5.26
N ILE A 243 12.68 -10.30 -5.85
CA ILE A 243 12.67 -9.92 -7.27
C ILE A 243 13.73 -8.87 -7.56
N LEU A 244 13.84 -7.83 -6.72
CA LEU A 244 14.82 -6.77 -6.91
C LEU A 244 16.26 -7.30 -6.81
N ARG A 245 16.49 -8.35 -6.02
CA ARG A 245 17.80 -9.01 -5.90
C ARG A 245 18.16 -9.91 -7.09
N GLN A 246 17.21 -10.33 -7.92
CA GLN A 246 17.49 -11.22 -9.06
C GLN A 246 18.18 -10.44 -10.19
N GLU A 247 19.32 -10.96 -10.66
CA GLU A 247 20.11 -10.33 -11.74
C GLU A 247 19.44 -10.41 -13.13
N VAL A 248 18.51 -11.36 -13.32
CA VAL A 248 18.00 -11.74 -14.66
C VAL A 248 16.70 -11.01 -15.07
N SER A 249 16.10 -10.22 -14.19
CA SER A 249 14.79 -9.61 -14.46
C SER A 249 14.92 -8.24 -15.13
N ASP A 250 14.04 -7.95 -16.10
CA ASP A 250 13.95 -6.66 -16.82
C ASP A 250 13.88 -5.49 -15.84
N ASP A 251 14.75 -4.52 -16.07
CA ASP A 251 14.96 -3.34 -15.26
C ASP A 251 13.73 -2.41 -15.22
N ILE A 252 12.96 -2.38 -16.31
CA ILE A 252 11.72 -1.60 -16.40
C ILE A 252 10.66 -2.18 -15.45
N ASP A 253 10.55 -3.51 -15.38
CA ASP A 253 9.61 -4.19 -14.49
C ASP A 253 9.98 -3.95 -13.02
N LYS A 254 11.27 -4.04 -12.67
CA LYS A 254 11.76 -3.74 -11.31
C LYS A 254 11.47 -2.29 -10.93
N ALA A 255 11.73 -1.33 -11.82
CA ALA A 255 11.45 0.08 -11.58
C ALA A 255 9.95 0.34 -11.42
N MET A 256 9.09 -0.31 -12.23
CA MET A 256 7.63 -0.20 -12.11
C MET A 256 7.12 -0.79 -10.79
N LEU A 257 7.64 -1.94 -10.37
CA LEU A 257 7.29 -2.55 -9.09
C LEU A 257 7.71 -1.66 -7.92
N LEU A 258 8.92 -1.10 -7.98
CA LEU A 258 9.39 -0.15 -6.97
C LEU A 258 8.52 1.11 -6.94
N TYR A 259 8.14 1.65 -8.10
CA TYR A 259 7.20 2.77 -8.21
C TYR A 259 5.88 2.47 -7.52
N LYS A 260 5.26 1.31 -7.80
CA LYS A 260 3.97 0.92 -7.23
C LYS A 260 4.01 0.77 -5.70
N GLU A 261 5.08 0.15 -5.18
CA GLU A 261 5.20 -0.12 -3.74
C GLU A 261 5.67 1.12 -2.95
N THR A 262 6.54 1.94 -3.53
CA THR A 262 7.11 3.10 -2.82
C THR A 262 6.37 4.41 -3.08
N GLY A 263 5.63 4.52 -4.19
CA GLY A 263 5.03 5.77 -4.67
C GLY A 263 6.04 6.82 -5.15
N TRP A 264 7.32 6.46 -5.30
CA TRP A 264 8.36 7.39 -5.74
C TRP A 264 8.25 7.70 -7.23
N SER A 265 8.59 8.93 -7.63
CA SER A 265 8.64 9.29 -9.05
C SER A 265 9.71 8.51 -9.80
N THR A 266 9.54 8.40 -11.11
CA THR A 266 10.53 7.74 -11.98
C THR A 266 11.89 8.42 -11.93
N ASP A 267 11.94 9.74 -11.69
CA ASP A 267 13.19 10.49 -11.55
C ASP A 267 13.94 10.15 -10.25
N VAL A 268 13.22 10.00 -9.14
CA VAL A 268 13.79 9.54 -7.86
C VAL A 268 14.40 8.15 -8.03
N ILE A 269 13.68 7.23 -8.69
CA ILE A 269 14.17 5.87 -8.95
C ILE A 269 15.39 5.88 -9.88
N LYS A 270 15.37 6.66 -10.97
CA LYS A 270 16.52 6.83 -11.87
C LYS A 270 17.75 7.39 -11.16
N SER A 271 17.55 8.36 -10.26
CA SER A 271 18.64 8.95 -9.47
C SER A 271 19.29 7.95 -8.51
N MET A 272 18.53 6.96 -8.02
CA MET A 272 19.06 5.90 -7.16
C MET A 272 19.93 4.90 -7.92
N VAL A 273 19.61 4.66 -9.19
CA VAL A 273 20.31 3.72 -10.07
C VAL A 273 21.67 4.27 -10.57
N ASN A 274 22.00 5.55 -10.31
CA ASN A 274 23.27 6.18 -10.68
C ASN A 274 23.70 5.92 -12.15
N GLY A 275 22.78 6.07 -13.10
CA GLY A 275 23.06 5.83 -14.53
C GLY A 275 22.36 6.81 -15.46
N LYS A 276 22.99 7.09 -16.61
CA LYS A 276 22.30 7.68 -17.77
C LYS A 276 21.23 6.73 -18.35
N GLU A 277 21.34 5.43 -18.07
CA GLU A 277 20.41 4.35 -18.43
C GLU A 277 20.33 3.32 -17.28
N ILE A 278 19.26 2.53 -17.22
CA ILE A 278 19.08 1.41 -16.29
C ILE A 278 19.76 0.19 -16.94
N ASP A 279 20.67 -0.48 -16.23
CA ASP A 279 21.35 -1.69 -16.71
C ASP A 279 21.34 -2.73 -15.58
N ASN A 280 21.27 -4.02 -15.96
CA ASN A 280 21.07 -5.18 -15.09
C ASN A 280 22.10 -5.27 -13.95
N SER A 281 23.27 -4.63 -14.11
CA SER A 281 24.34 -4.52 -13.11
C SER A 281 24.03 -3.57 -11.92
N LYS A 282 22.90 -2.85 -11.94
CA LYS A 282 22.65 -1.69 -11.06
C LYS A 282 21.67 -1.92 -9.91
N PHE A 283 20.83 -2.96 -9.94
CA PHE A 283 20.03 -3.37 -8.78
C PHE A 283 20.85 -4.29 -7.86
N ASN A 284 21.87 -3.70 -7.21
CA ASN A 284 22.76 -4.42 -6.29
C ASN A 284 22.26 -4.33 -4.83
N PRO A 285 22.79 -5.15 -3.90
CA PRO A 285 22.45 -5.07 -2.48
C PRO A 285 22.65 -3.66 -1.88
N ALA A 286 23.64 -2.91 -2.35
CA ALA A 286 23.88 -1.54 -1.90
C ALA A 286 22.75 -0.56 -2.29
N MET A 287 22.12 -0.74 -3.45
CA MET A 287 20.94 0.02 -3.86
C MET A 287 19.75 -0.31 -2.96
N LEU A 288 19.56 -1.59 -2.62
CA LEU A 288 18.51 -2.00 -1.69
C LEU A 288 18.70 -1.37 -0.31
N GLU A 289 19.91 -1.42 0.25
CA GLU A 289 20.26 -0.72 1.50
C GLU A 289 19.97 0.77 1.41
N LYS A 290 20.27 1.40 0.26
CA LYS A 290 19.98 2.81 0.02
C LYS A 290 18.48 3.11 -0.03
N ILE A 291 17.68 2.28 -0.70
CA ILE A 291 16.22 2.39 -0.76
C ILE A 291 15.63 2.32 0.66
N LEU A 292 16.07 1.34 1.43
CA LEU A 292 15.64 1.16 2.83
C LEU A 292 15.99 2.39 3.66
N ARG A 293 17.21 2.92 3.50
CA ARG A 293 17.68 4.12 4.19
C ARG A 293 16.87 5.36 3.83
N VAL A 294 16.59 5.57 2.55
CA VAL A 294 15.76 6.71 2.09
C VAL A 294 14.37 6.61 2.70
N LYS A 295 13.71 5.44 2.63
CA LYS A 295 12.40 5.25 3.27
C LYS A 295 12.47 5.50 4.77
N HIS A 296 13.53 5.05 5.42
CA HIS A 296 13.74 5.28 6.84
C HIS A 296 13.85 6.78 7.18
N TYR A 297 14.65 7.55 6.43
CA TYR A 297 14.75 9.01 6.63
C TYR A 297 13.46 9.76 6.31
N GLN A 298 12.68 9.33 5.30
CA GLN A 298 11.37 9.92 5.04
C GLN A 298 10.43 9.75 6.22
N ALA A 299 10.40 8.56 6.82
CA ALA A 299 9.53 8.28 7.96
C ALA A 299 10.02 8.91 9.27
N ARG A 300 11.34 9.01 9.48
CA ARG A 300 11.93 9.61 10.68
C ARG A 300 11.80 11.13 10.68
N TYR A 301 12.06 11.80 9.55
CA TYR A 301 12.15 13.26 9.48
C TYR A 301 11.00 13.93 8.73
N THR A 302 10.06 13.17 8.16
CA THR A 302 8.94 13.71 7.36
C THR A 302 9.41 14.58 6.18
N ILE A 303 10.46 14.13 5.48
CA ILE A 303 11.09 14.85 4.36
C ILE A 303 10.73 14.25 3.00
N SER A 304 10.94 15.02 1.93
CA SER A 304 10.70 14.54 0.56
C SER A 304 11.69 13.41 0.18
N PRO A 305 11.34 12.55 -0.81
CA PRO A 305 12.26 11.53 -1.31
C PRO A 305 13.59 12.13 -1.78
N ASP A 306 13.53 13.30 -2.43
CA ASP A 306 14.71 14.01 -2.91
C ASP A 306 15.63 14.47 -1.78
N GLN A 307 15.08 14.99 -0.67
CA GLN A 307 15.87 15.38 0.50
C GLN A 307 16.46 14.16 1.21
N ALA A 308 15.69 13.09 1.35
CA ALA A 308 16.15 11.83 1.92
C ALA A 308 17.27 11.19 1.09
N LEU A 309 17.25 11.33 -0.23
CA LEU A 309 18.35 10.93 -1.11
C LEU A 309 19.64 11.70 -0.83
N ILE A 310 19.57 13.02 -0.63
CA ILE A 310 20.74 13.84 -0.29
C ILE A 310 21.33 13.40 1.05
N LEU A 311 20.50 13.13 2.06
CA LEU A 311 20.96 12.56 3.35
C LEU A 311 21.56 11.16 3.17
N ALA A 312 21.02 10.34 2.26
CA ALA A 312 21.57 9.03 1.89
C ALA A 312 22.77 9.11 0.93
N ASN A 313 23.55 10.20 1.02
CA ASN A 313 24.76 10.45 0.25
C ASN A 313 24.57 10.55 -1.28
N GLN A 314 23.39 10.90 -1.80
CA GLN A 314 23.27 11.27 -3.22
C GLN A 314 23.65 12.72 -3.50
N PHE A 315 23.93 12.96 -4.77
CA PHE A 315 24.06 14.29 -5.33
C PHE A 315 22.69 14.83 -5.77
N ILE A 316 22.56 16.15 -5.77
CA ILE A 316 21.41 16.85 -6.33
C ILE A 316 21.30 16.48 -7.80
N CYS A 317 20.12 16.03 -8.24
CA CYS A 317 19.87 15.65 -9.62
C CYS A 317 20.16 16.84 -10.55
N TYR A 318 21.21 16.71 -11.36
CA TYR A 318 21.68 17.71 -12.31
C TYR A 318 20.96 17.54 -13.68
N PRO A 319 21.02 18.53 -14.58
CA PRO A 319 19.92 19.18 -15.28
C PRO A 319 19.50 18.44 -16.58
N ASN A 320 19.65 17.12 -16.66
CA ASN A 320 19.48 16.42 -17.95
C ASN A 320 18.09 15.82 -18.17
N THR A 321 17.28 15.56 -17.14
CA THR A 321 15.95 14.97 -17.39
C THR A 321 14.78 15.45 -16.53
N ASN A 322 14.99 16.14 -15.41
CA ASN A 322 13.92 16.99 -14.86
C ASN A 322 14.49 18.07 -13.95
N LYS A 323 14.22 19.31 -14.36
CA LYS A 323 14.80 20.58 -13.89
C LYS A 323 14.35 20.99 -12.49
N GLU A 324 13.64 20.15 -11.74
CA GLU A 324 12.85 20.61 -10.61
C GLU A 324 13.70 20.82 -9.35
N GLN A 325 14.44 19.81 -8.87
CA GLN A 325 15.12 19.94 -7.57
C GLN A 325 16.19 21.05 -7.56
N PHE A 326 17.11 21.03 -8.53
CA PHE A 326 18.19 22.01 -8.61
C PHE A 326 17.67 23.43 -8.85
N ASN A 327 16.75 23.63 -9.81
CA ASN A 327 16.24 24.97 -10.08
C ASN A 327 15.28 25.47 -9.00
N LYS A 328 14.50 24.59 -8.35
CA LYS A 328 13.69 24.96 -7.19
C LYS A 328 14.55 25.46 -6.04
N LEU A 329 15.74 24.91 -5.87
CA LEU A 329 16.65 25.30 -4.80
C LEU A 329 17.45 26.57 -5.14
N PHE A 330 18.01 26.67 -6.34
CA PHE A 330 18.96 27.74 -6.68
C PHE A 330 18.41 28.83 -7.62
N ASN A 331 17.46 28.50 -8.50
CA ASN A 331 17.09 29.33 -9.66
C ASN A 331 15.62 29.79 -9.67
N ASN A 332 14.87 29.62 -8.57
CA ASN A 332 13.48 30.05 -8.48
C ASN A 332 13.25 31.03 -7.31
N PRO A 333 13.29 32.36 -7.55
CA PRO A 333 13.58 33.05 -8.82
C PRO A 333 15.09 33.12 -9.13
N PRO A 334 15.52 33.37 -10.39
CA PRO A 334 16.93 33.60 -10.71
C PRO A 334 17.47 34.85 -10.00
N LEU A 335 18.72 34.81 -9.53
CA LEU A 335 19.33 35.96 -8.86
C LEU A 335 19.90 36.92 -9.91
N ASN A 336 19.51 38.19 -9.88
CA ASN A 336 19.91 39.21 -10.88
C ASN A 336 19.66 38.79 -12.35
N GLY A 337 18.64 37.95 -12.60
CA GLY A 337 18.33 37.44 -13.93
C GLY A 337 19.29 36.36 -14.45
N VAL A 338 20.25 35.89 -13.63
CA VAL A 338 21.21 34.86 -14.00
C VAL A 338 20.89 33.56 -13.26
N ASN A 339 20.87 32.46 -14.00
CA ASN A 339 20.75 31.12 -13.41
C ASN A 339 22.11 30.66 -12.89
N PHE A 340 22.12 30.15 -11.67
CA PHE A 340 23.26 29.46 -11.10
C PHE A 340 23.48 28.12 -11.81
N THR A 341 24.75 27.83 -12.09
CA THR A 341 25.22 26.58 -12.70
C THR A 341 26.45 26.09 -11.96
N THR A 342 26.69 24.77 -11.95
CA THR A 342 27.93 24.21 -11.42
C THR A 342 28.97 24.15 -12.53
N ASP A 343 30.14 24.74 -12.28
CA ASP A 343 31.32 24.68 -13.14
C ASP A 343 32.52 24.17 -12.32
N SER A 344 32.97 22.96 -12.62
CA SER A 344 34.10 22.32 -11.93
C SER A 344 35.43 23.06 -12.08
N SER A 345 35.56 23.96 -13.07
CA SER A 345 36.74 24.80 -13.27
C SER A 345 36.78 26.01 -12.32
N PHE A 346 35.64 26.35 -11.73
CA PHE A 346 35.49 27.49 -10.83
C PHE A 346 35.66 27.08 -9.35
N ILE A 347 36.34 27.91 -8.57
CA ILE A 347 36.53 27.74 -7.13
C ILE A 347 35.75 28.85 -6.42
N ILE A 348 34.87 28.46 -5.49
CA ILE A 348 34.14 29.41 -4.64
C ILE A 348 34.93 29.63 -3.37
N ASN A 349 35.20 30.90 -3.05
CA ASN A 349 35.89 31.30 -1.84
C ASN A 349 34.90 31.78 -0.77
N PHE A 350 34.89 31.12 0.40
CA PHE A 350 34.06 31.48 1.55
C PHE A 350 34.84 32.27 2.62
N ASN A 351 36.05 32.72 2.33
CA ASN A 351 36.79 33.60 3.23
C ASN A 351 36.32 35.06 3.09
N PHE A 352 35.19 35.36 3.71
CA PHE A 352 34.55 36.67 3.68
C PHE A 352 35.31 37.78 4.44
N ASN A 353 36.33 37.41 5.23
CA ASN A 353 37.12 38.35 6.03
C ASN A 353 38.17 39.10 5.20
N ASN A 354 38.47 38.63 3.98
CA ASN A 354 39.41 39.29 3.10
C ASN A 354 38.66 40.17 2.10
N GLU A 355 38.90 41.48 2.13
CA GLU A 355 38.18 42.46 1.31
C GLU A 355 38.34 42.25 -0.20
N LYS A 356 39.45 41.64 -0.65
CA LYS A 356 39.65 41.27 -2.05
C LYS A 356 38.64 40.21 -2.53
N ASN A 357 38.20 39.33 -1.63
CA ASN A 357 37.30 38.22 -1.96
C ASN A 357 35.81 38.61 -1.94
N LYS A 358 35.46 39.80 -1.44
CA LYS A 358 34.05 40.23 -1.29
C LYS A 358 33.37 40.49 -2.65
N PHE A 359 34.12 40.84 -3.68
CA PHE A 359 33.56 41.33 -4.95
C PHE A 359 33.62 40.33 -6.11
N GLU A 360 34.63 39.43 -6.15
CA GLU A 360 34.82 38.50 -7.28
C GLU A 360 33.85 37.29 -7.26
N ASP A 361 33.42 36.82 -6.07
CA ASP A 361 32.60 35.60 -5.91
C ASP A 361 31.16 35.87 -5.40
N SER A 362 30.73 37.13 -5.38
CA SER A 362 29.48 37.57 -4.70
C SER A 362 28.23 36.87 -5.24
N THR A 363 28.10 36.70 -6.56
CA THR A 363 26.90 36.08 -7.16
C THR A 363 26.71 34.62 -6.76
N ASN A 364 27.76 33.79 -6.82
CA ASN A 364 27.67 32.39 -6.43
C ASN A 364 27.41 32.23 -4.93
N THR A 365 28.12 33.00 -4.11
CA THR A 365 27.94 32.96 -2.65
C THR A 365 26.56 33.49 -2.24
N ASP A 366 26.01 34.50 -2.91
CA ASP A 366 24.65 35.02 -2.67
C ASP A 366 23.56 34.02 -3.03
N VAL A 367 23.71 33.29 -4.15
CA VAL A 367 22.78 32.21 -4.51
C VAL A 367 22.80 31.12 -3.44
N LEU A 368 23.99 30.70 -2.98
CA LEU A 368 24.11 29.68 -1.93
C LEU A 368 23.52 30.14 -0.60
N LYS A 369 23.75 31.40 -0.19
CA LYS A 369 23.13 31.99 1.01
C LYS A 369 21.61 31.99 0.93
N ARG A 370 21.06 32.37 -0.23
CA ARG A 370 19.61 32.34 -0.45
C ARG A 370 19.04 30.92 -0.42
N ALA A 371 19.70 29.99 -1.11
CA ALA A 371 19.26 28.61 -1.22
C ALA A 371 19.28 27.89 0.14
N PHE A 372 20.34 28.08 0.92
CA PHE A 372 20.49 27.45 2.23
C PHE A 372 19.92 28.28 3.39
N ARG A 373 19.50 29.52 3.13
CA ARG A 373 18.98 30.48 4.13
C ARG A 373 19.97 30.74 5.26
N VAL A 374 21.23 31.01 4.87
CA VAL A 374 22.35 31.20 5.80
C VAL A 374 23.03 32.54 5.56
N ASN A 375 23.69 33.05 6.61
CA ASN A 375 24.56 34.23 6.50
C ASN A 375 25.99 33.86 6.06
N ASN A 376 26.86 34.86 5.89
CA ASN A 376 28.26 34.66 5.47
C ASN A 376 29.03 33.75 6.46
N SER A 377 28.87 33.98 7.77
CA SER A 377 29.58 33.22 8.80
C SER A 377 29.14 31.76 8.82
N GLU A 378 27.83 31.50 8.74
CA GLU A 378 27.27 30.15 8.67
C GLU A 378 27.67 29.43 7.39
N LEU A 379 27.66 30.11 6.23
CA LEU A 379 28.10 29.52 4.97
C LEU A 379 29.59 29.15 5.01
N MET A 380 30.42 29.99 5.65
CA MET A 380 31.83 29.69 5.90
C MET A 380 32.00 28.44 6.79
N LEU A 381 31.23 28.33 7.87
CA LEU A 381 31.23 27.15 8.74
C LEU A 381 30.80 25.88 7.99
N MET A 382 29.77 25.97 7.14
CA MET A 382 29.37 24.85 6.29
C MET A 382 30.48 24.41 5.34
N ALA A 383 31.23 25.37 4.76
CA ALA A 383 32.37 25.06 3.91
C ALA A 383 33.52 24.36 4.68
N MET A 384 33.77 24.77 5.93
CA MET A 384 34.72 24.09 6.81
C MET A 384 34.28 22.66 7.12
N LEU A 385 33.01 22.44 7.46
CA LEU A 385 32.45 21.10 7.73
C LEU A 385 32.53 20.16 6.51
N ALA A 386 32.43 20.71 5.30
CA ALA A 386 32.51 19.95 4.05
C ALA A 386 33.95 19.66 3.61
N SER A 387 34.94 20.36 4.16
CA SER A 387 36.32 20.32 3.68
C SER A 387 37.18 19.30 4.44
N PRO A 388 38.26 18.78 3.84
CA PRO A 388 39.17 17.83 4.50
C PRO A 388 39.98 18.42 5.67
N SER A 389 39.90 19.73 5.90
CA SER A 389 40.60 20.46 6.95
C SER A 389 39.83 21.73 7.32
N GLU A 390 39.92 22.14 8.59
CA GLU A 390 39.30 23.36 9.13
C GLU A 390 39.82 24.63 8.46
N ASP A 391 41.04 24.60 7.92
CA ASP A 391 41.69 25.77 7.30
C ASP A 391 41.21 26.02 5.87
N ILE A 392 40.54 25.05 5.24
CA ILE A 392 40.11 25.14 3.85
C ILE A 392 38.73 25.80 3.79
N LYS A 393 38.72 27.04 3.28
CA LYS A 393 37.50 27.85 3.05
C LYS A 393 37.17 28.00 1.57
N MET A 394 37.69 27.10 0.73
CA MET A 394 37.52 27.14 -0.72
C MET A 394 37.04 25.78 -1.22
N ILE A 395 35.99 25.76 -2.04
CA ILE A 395 35.49 24.52 -2.65
C ILE A 395 35.34 24.69 -4.16
N ARG A 396 35.50 23.63 -4.93
CA ARG A 396 35.17 23.64 -6.36
C ARG A 396 33.65 23.73 -6.55
N ASN A 397 33.18 24.52 -7.51
CA ASN A 397 31.76 24.64 -7.86
C ASN A 397 31.28 23.42 -8.67
N ASN A 398 31.30 22.23 -8.08
CA ASN A 398 30.81 21.00 -8.71
C ASN A 398 29.60 20.44 -7.96
N SER A 399 28.85 19.54 -8.61
CA SER A 399 27.64 18.94 -8.03
C SER A 399 27.90 18.23 -6.71
N GLU A 400 29.05 17.56 -6.55
CA GLU A 400 29.43 16.88 -5.32
C GLU A 400 29.53 17.84 -4.13
N ASN A 401 30.29 18.92 -4.27
CA ASN A 401 30.52 19.88 -3.19
C ASN A 401 29.26 20.67 -2.86
N ILE A 402 28.48 21.10 -3.87
CA ILE A 402 27.19 21.78 -3.63
C ILE A 402 26.19 20.83 -2.93
N SER A 403 26.19 19.54 -3.29
CA SER A 403 25.36 18.55 -2.61
C SER A 403 25.81 18.29 -1.17
N LYS A 404 27.12 18.30 -0.89
CA LYS A 404 27.66 18.21 0.48
C LYS A 404 27.24 19.41 1.34
N LEU A 405 27.31 20.63 0.81
CA LEU A 405 26.82 21.83 1.50
C LEU A 405 25.32 21.71 1.80
N TYR A 406 24.52 21.32 0.81
CA TYR A 406 23.08 21.15 1.01
C TYR A 406 22.77 20.04 2.04
N ARG A 407 23.56 18.96 2.05
CA ARG A 407 23.44 17.90 3.05
C ARG A 407 23.73 18.39 4.46
N ILE A 408 24.75 19.22 4.66
CA ILE A 408 25.04 19.85 5.96
C ILE A 408 23.85 20.69 6.41
N ARG A 409 23.29 21.49 5.49
CA ARG A 409 22.12 22.31 5.80
C ARG A 409 20.93 21.45 6.21
N LEU A 410 20.63 20.42 5.42
CA LEU A 410 19.56 19.45 5.71
C LEU A 410 19.79 18.72 7.03
N LEU A 411 21.03 18.34 7.34
CA LEU A 411 21.36 17.67 8.59
C LEU A 411 21.03 18.55 9.80
N ALA A 412 21.30 19.85 9.72
CA ALA A 412 20.88 20.81 10.74
C ALA A 412 19.35 20.93 10.81
N ASP A 413 18.68 21.08 9.65
CA ASP A 413 17.22 21.26 9.58
C ASP A 413 16.43 20.10 10.17
N VAL A 414 16.77 18.85 9.81
CA VAL A 414 16.01 17.67 10.25
C VAL A 414 16.18 17.35 11.74
N HIS A 415 17.16 17.98 12.40
CA HIS A 415 17.38 17.88 13.83
C HIS A 415 17.07 19.18 14.58
N HIS A 416 16.44 20.16 13.90
CA HIS A 416 16.09 21.45 14.48
C HIS A 416 17.27 22.24 15.05
N LEU A 417 18.46 22.10 14.44
CA LEU A 417 19.69 22.78 14.84
C LEU A 417 19.99 23.97 13.92
N THR A 418 20.57 25.03 14.48
CA THR A 418 21.32 26.03 13.72
C THR A 418 22.64 25.45 13.21
N ILE A 419 23.27 26.10 12.23
CA ILE A 419 24.58 25.67 11.74
C ILE A 419 25.64 25.72 12.87
N ASN A 420 25.56 26.71 13.75
CA ASN A 420 26.49 26.84 14.88
C ASN A 420 26.35 25.69 15.87
N GLU A 421 25.10 25.33 16.23
CA GLU A 421 24.83 24.19 17.10
C GLU A 421 25.26 22.88 16.46
N LEU A 422 25.04 22.70 15.15
CA LEU A 422 25.54 21.53 14.44
C LEU A 422 27.07 21.44 14.52
N VAL A 423 27.80 22.53 14.34
CA VAL A 423 29.27 22.57 14.48
C VAL A 423 29.69 22.19 15.90
N MET A 424 29.04 22.76 16.93
CA MET A 424 29.33 22.43 18.33
C MET A 424 29.10 20.93 18.59
N LEU A 425 27.96 20.40 18.15
CA LEU A 425 27.60 19.01 18.35
C LEU A 425 28.57 18.06 17.62
N LEU A 426 28.93 18.35 16.38
CA LEU A 426 29.90 17.55 15.62
C LEU A 426 31.30 17.58 16.24
N THR A 427 31.69 18.71 16.85
CA THR A 427 32.95 18.82 17.60
C THR A 427 32.97 17.88 18.81
N ILE A 428 31.83 17.67 19.48
CA ILE A 428 31.71 16.74 20.62
C ILE A 428 31.68 15.29 20.13
N LEU A 429 30.91 15.01 19.07
CA LEU A 429 30.70 13.66 18.57
C LEU A 429 31.91 13.11 17.80
N ALA A 430 32.70 13.96 17.16
CA ALA A 430 33.82 13.57 16.32
C ALA A 430 35.01 14.56 16.42
N PRO A 431 35.62 14.74 17.61
CA PRO A 431 36.58 15.81 17.90
C PRO A 431 37.89 15.78 17.09
N GLN A 432 38.12 14.77 16.26
CA GLN A 432 39.33 14.57 15.45
C GLN A 432 39.02 14.03 14.05
N SER A 433 37.78 14.18 13.56
CA SER A 433 37.37 13.66 12.25
C SER A 433 37.22 14.79 11.26
N HIS A 434 38.18 14.88 10.33
CA HIS A 434 38.09 15.75 9.15
C HIS A 434 38.12 14.91 7.87
N PRO A 435 37.20 15.16 6.91
CA PRO A 435 36.03 16.05 7.02
C PRO A 435 35.05 15.56 8.09
N PHE A 436 34.38 16.50 8.79
CA PHE A 436 33.35 16.16 9.78
C PHE A 436 32.19 15.38 9.17
N ILE A 437 31.89 15.64 7.90
CA ILE A 437 30.90 14.90 7.11
C ILE A 437 31.62 13.82 6.28
N PRO A 438 31.43 12.52 6.60
CA PRO A 438 32.07 11.44 5.85
C PRO A 438 31.63 11.40 4.39
N THR A 439 32.56 11.02 3.51
CA THR A 439 32.27 10.71 2.11
C THR A 439 31.73 9.30 1.93
N ASP A 440 32.07 8.38 2.85
CA ASP A 440 31.54 7.02 2.86
C ASP A 440 30.07 6.99 3.33
N SER A 441 29.26 6.18 2.64
CA SER A 441 27.82 6.14 2.88
C SER A 441 27.45 5.46 4.20
N ALA A 442 28.22 4.48 4.66
CA ALA A 442 27.95 3.81 5.95
C ALA A 442 28.38 4.70 7.12
N ALA A 443 29.57 5.30 7.03
CA ALA A 443 30.05 6.26 8.02
C ALA A 443 29.11 7.47 8.15
N LEU A 444 28.59 7.99 7.03
CA LEU A 444 27.60 9.07 7.05
C LEU A 444 26.30 8.66 7.74
N ALA A 445 25.78 7.45 7.47
CA ALA A 445 24.58 6.96 8.13
C ALA A 445 24.77 6.85 9.65
N ASN A 446 25.90 6.29 10.08
CA ASN A 446 26.26 6.22 11.49
C ASN A 446 26.37 7.61 12.13
N LEU A 447 26.92 8.60 11.42
CA LEU A 447 26.95 9.98 11.91
C LEU A 447 25.53 10.54 12.10
N ILE A 448 24.65 10.37 11.11
CA ILE A 448 23.26 10.82 11.18
C ILE A 448 22.54 10.17 12.36
N ASP A 449 22.72 8.87 12.59
CA ASP A 449 22.10 8.16 13.72
C ASP A 449 22.64 8.64 15.07
N ARG A 450 23.94 8.97 15.17
CA ARG A 450 24.53 9.56 16.39
C ARG A 450 24.01 10.96 16.66
N VAL A 451 23.91 11.81 15.63
CA VAL A 451 23.32 13.16 15.75
C VAL A 451 21.88 13.02 16.23
N TYR A 452 21.07 12.18 15.58
CA TYR A 452 19.68 11.92 15.96
C TYR A 452 19.53 11.44 17.40
N SER A 453 20.33 10.45 17.81
CA SER A 453 20.27 9.90 19.17
C SER A 453 20.64 10.96 20.21
N THR A 454 21.63 11.80 19.90
CA THR A 454 22.09 12.85 20.83
C THR A 454 21.08 13.98 20.93
N THR A 455 20.53 14.46 19.82
CA THR A 455 19.51 15.52 19.87
C THR A 455 18.23 15.04 20.52
N SER A 456 17.79 13.81 20.24
CA SER A 456 16.62 13.21 20.91
C SER A 456 16.84 13.06 22.42
N TRP A 457 18.06 12.72 22.84
CA TRP A 457 18.40 12.64 24.26
C TRP A 457 18.46 14.03 24.91
N LEU A 458 19.01 15.04 24.24
CA LEU A 458 19.00 16.43 24.71
C LEU A 458 17.58 16.94 24.92
N ASP A 459 16.68 16.68 23.96
CA ASP A 459 15.27 17.04 24.06
C ASP A 459 14.58 16.38 25.27
N GLN A 460 14.96 15.14 25.61
CA GLN A 460 14.43 14.44 26.79
C GLN A 460 14.94 15.00 28.12
N GLN A 461 16.17 15.54 28.13
CA GLN A 461 16.77 16.14 29.32
C GLN A 461 16.48 17.64 29.45
N ASP A 462 15.82 18.24 28.47
CA ASP A 462 15.62 19.69 28.36
C ASP A 462 16.95 20.46 28.37
N TRP A 463 17.96 19.91 27.67
CA TRP A 463 19.31 20.49 27.56
C TRP A 463 19.56 21.07 26.18
N SER A 464 20.23 22.21 26.13
CA SER A 464 20.73 22.80 24.90
C SER A 464 22.03 22.14 24.44
N VAL A 465 22.31 22.24 23.13
CA VAL A 465 23.59 21.82 22.55
C VAL A 465 24.76 22.59 23.18
N TYR A 466 24.54 23.86 23.54
CA TYR A 466 25.57 24.69 24.17
C TYR A 466 25.94 24.19 25.57
N GLU A 467 24.95 23.80 26.40
CA GLU A 467 25.24 23.22 27.73
C GLU A 467 26.03 21.93 27.61
N LEU A 468 25.64 21.03 26.70
CA LEU A 468 26.41 19.82 26.43
C LEU A 468 27.84 20.16 25.97
N TYR A 469 28.00 21.16 25.12
CA TYR A 469 29.30 21.63 24.66
C TYR A 469 30.15 22.14 25.83
N CYS A 470 29.62 22.99 26.69
CA CYS A 470 30.32 23.49 27.87
C CYS A 470 30.76 22.36 28.82
N MET A 471 29.96 21.31 28.97
CA MET A 471 30.27 20.19 29.86
C MET A 471 31.28 19.19 29.28
N THR A 472 31.41 19.10 27.94
CA THR A 472 32.17 18.03 27.28
C THR A 472 33.37 18.52 26.47
N ASN A 473 33.41 19.80 26.12
CA ASN A 473 34.50 20.39 25.35
C ASN A 473 35.81 20.34 26.16
N LYS A 474 36.90 19.98 25.48
CA LYS A 474 38.25 19.88 26.06
C LYS A 474 39.09 21.14 25.85
N LYS A 475 38.56 22.13 25.11
CA LYS A 475 39.21 23.44 24.92
C LYS A 475 38.74 24.37 26.04
N TYR A 476 39.58 24.56 27.04
CA TYR A 476 39.31 25.45 28.18
C TYR A 476 39.80 26.86 27.90
N ASP A 477 39.04 27.84 28.36
CA ASP A 477 39.55 29.21 28.45
C ASP A 477 40.67 29.27 29.51
N THR A 478 41.70 30.05 29.23
CA THR A 478 42.86 30.26 30.10
C THR A 478 42.80 31.60 30.83
N VAL A 479 41.72 32.37 30.62
CA VAL A 479 41.46 33.61 31.34
C VAL A 479 41.20 33.32 32.82
N ARG A 480 41.98 33.97 33.69
CA ARG A 480 41.80 33.92 35.15
C ARG A 480 40.64 34.83 35.55
N THR A 481 39.52 34.24 35.97
CA THR A 481 38.33 34.98 36.41
C THR A 481 38.38 35.30 37.91
N PRO A 482 37.55 36.25 38.39
CA PRO A 482 37.43 36.53 39.83
C PRO A 482 37.02 35.31 40.67
N GLU A 483 36.21 34.40 40.13
CA GLU A 483 35.80 33.17 40.80
C GLU A 483 36.97 32.22 40.98
N ILE A 484 37.82 32.06 39.95
CA ILE A 484 39.05 31.27 40.03
C ILE A 484 40.00 31.91 41.05
N GLU A 485 40.11 33.24 41.07
CA GLU A 485 40.95 33.94 42.03
C GLU A 485 40.46 33.77 43.48
N ASN A 486 39.16 33.91 43.72
CA ASN A 486 38.55 33.66 45.03
C ASN A 486 38.74 32.22 45.49
N LEU A 487 38.60 31.25 44.58
CA LEU A 487 38.85 29.83 44.87
C LEU A 487 40.32 29.59 45.24
N LEU A 488 41.26 30.15 44.49
CA LEU A 488 42.70 30.06 44.80
C LEU A 488 43.02 30.68 46.17
N ASN A 489 42.51 31.88 46.45
CA ASN A 489 42.74 32.57 47.72
C ASN A 489 42.17 31.77 48.90
N THR A 490 40.97 31.22 48.74
CA THR A 490 40.31 30.38 49.78
C THR A 490 41.11 29.11 50.04
N LEU A 491 41.57 28.43 48.98
CA LEU A 491 42.38 27.21 49.10
C LEU A 491 43.73 27.49 49.75
N ILE A 492 44.42 28.56 49.34
CA ILE A 492 45.72 28.94 49.91
C ILE A 492 45.58 29.21 51.42
N ALA A 493 44.60 30.02 51.82
CA ALA A 493 44.36 30.33 53.23
C ALA A 493 43.97 29.08 54.05
N GLY A 494 43.11 28.22 53.50
CA GLY A 494 42.71 26.97 54.14
C GLY A 494 43.87 25.98 54.33
N LEU A 495 44.71 25.83 53.30
CA LEU A 495 45.84 24.89 53.31
C LEU A 495 47.00 25.35 54.21
N GLN A 496 47.22 26.67 54.33
CA GLN A 496 48.21 27.24 55.26
C GLN A 496 47.85 26.95 56.72
N ASN A 497 46.56 26.99 57.06
CA ASN A 497 46.10 26.65 58.41
C ASN A 497 46.29 25.16 58.75
N THR A 498 46.19 24.26 57.77
CA THR A 498 46.50 22.83 57.97
C THR A 498 47.98 22.55 58.22
N GLN A 499 48.91 23.30 57.61
CA GLN A 499 50.35 23.15 57.85
C GLN A 499 50.81 23.71 59.20
N ALA A 500 50.03 24.59 59.82
CA ALA A 500 50.30 25.13 61.16
C ALA A 500 49.70 24.28 62.30
N SER A 501 48.98 23.20 61.95
CA SER A 501 48.26 22.31 62.89
C SER A 501 48.92 20.93 63.08
N GLU A 502 50.02 20.66 62.38
CA GLU A 502 50.99 19.57 62.64
C GLU A 502 52.21 20.15 63.38
#